data_AF-A0A2K4WQK0-F1
#
_entry.id   AF-A0A2K4WQK0-F1
#
_cell.length_a   1.000
_cell.length_b   1.000
_cell.length_c   1.000
_cell.angle_alpha   90.00
_cell.angle_beta   90.00
_cell.angle_gamma   90.00
#
_symmetry.space_group_name_H-M   'P 1'
#
loop_
_entity.id
_entity.type
_entity.pdbx_description
1 polymer ?
#
loop_
_entity_poly.entity_id
_entity_poly.type
_entity_poly.pdbx_seq_one_letter_code
_entity_poly.pdbx_strand_id
1 'polypeptide(L)'
;MKSCLTALTASLVLTTSNSFAYTPISSPEGMYRTFEKNYKDMALATCITTAYKYDVNVGIDAGSSVSAMRDWTYYDMEKSPLAVKALVEKYLVRDYTNPLAESQIKGIKFDLLKCLDMYHSKELDALTKKVVTDPNHTYMQNIKKP
;
A
#
# COMPACT_ATOMS: atom_id res chain seq x y z
N MET A 1 17.22 76.45 35.36
CA MET A 1 16.54 76.51 34.04
C MET A 1 16.40 75.10 33.49
N LYS A 2 15.17 74.74 33.10
CA LYS A 2 14.74 73.69 32.16
C LYS A 2 14.96 72.21 32.55
N SER A 3 13.87 71.65 33.08
CA SER A 3 13.47 70.25 33.00
C SER A 3 13.51 69.74 31.55
N CYS A 4 13.98 68.51 31.35
CA CYS A 4 13.86 67.80 30.08
C CYS A 4 13.37 66.37 30.36
N LEU A 5 12.05 66.18 30.31
CA LEU A 5 11.44 64.85 30.28
C LEU A 5 11.78 64.19 28.95
N THR A 6 12.50 63.07 28.99
CA THR A 6 12.68 62.19 27.83
C THR A 6 11.65 61.08 27.89
N ALA A 7 10.62 61.16 27.04
CA ALA A 7 9.66 60.09 26.85
C ALA A 7 10.27 59.02 25.93
N LEU A 8 10.51 57.81 26.45
CA LEU A 8 10.87 56.66 25.64
C LEU A 8 9.59 56.07 25.03
N THR A 9 9.39 56.23 23.73
CA THR A 9 8.37 55.50 22.97
C THR A 9 8.91 54.14 22.55
N ALA A 10 8.51 53.09 23.27
CA ALA A 10 8.80 51.71 22.89
C ALA A 10 7.92 51.30 21.70
N SER A 11 8.51 51.14 20.51
CA SER A 11 7.82 50.63 19.32
C SER A 11 7.82 49.10 19.36
N LEU A 12 6.64 48.51 19.53
CA LEU A 12 6.45 47.06 19.53
C LEU A 12 6.37 46.56 18.07
N VAL A 13 7.46 45.99 17.56
CA VAL A 13 7.49 45.38 16.22
C VAL A 13 6.89 43.98 16.32
N LEU A 14 5.65 43.82 15.84
CA LEU A 14 5.00 42.52 15.68
C LEU A 14 5.65 41.81 14.48
N THR A 15 6.58 40.91 14.73
CA THR A 15 7.09 39.97 13.72
C THR A 15 6.06 38.87 13.50
N THR A 16 5.30 38.96 12.41
CA THR A 16 4.47 37.84 11.95
C THR A 16 5.38 36.74 11.44
N SER A 17 5.59 35.68 12.22
CA SER A 17 6.20 34.44 11.73
C SER A 17 5.28 33.84 10.67
N ASN A 18 5.69 33.89 9.41
CA ASN A 18 5.10 33.09 8.34
C ASN A 18 5.44 31.63 8.60
N SER A 19 4.63 30.98 9.43
CA SER A 19 4.62 29.52 9.54
C SER A 19 3.97 28.97 8.28
N PHE A 20 4.75 28.83 7.21
CA PHE A 20 4.37 27.94 6.12
C PHE A 20 4.40 26.52 6.71
N ALA A 21 3.22 25.97 7.01
CA ALA A 21 3.08 24.55 7.27
C ALA A 21 3.40 23.81 5.96
N TYR A 22 4.68 23.47 5.76
CA TYR A 22 5.09 22.55 4.72
C TYR A 22 4.47 21.19 5.03
N THR A 23 3.33 20.90 4.41
CA THR A 23 2.81 19.54 4.30
C THR A 23 3.53 18.94 3.10
N PRO A 24 4.49 18.00 3.29
CA PRO A 24 4.99 17.26 2.15
C PRO A 24 3.79 16.65 1.43
N ILE A 25 3.77 16.73 0.10
CA ILE A 25 2.81 15.99 -0.72
C ILE A 25 2.97 14.52 -0.32
N SER A 26 1.98 13.95 0.38
CA SER A 26 1.99 12.54 0.76
C SER A 26 1.71 11.70 -0.48
N SER A 27 2.72 11.52 -1.33
CA SER A 27 2.62 10.62 -2.47
C SER A 27 2.58 9.16 -1.98
N PRO A 28 1.87 8.26 -2.66
CA PRO A 28 1.91 6.83 -2.35
C PRO A 28 3.36 6.31 -2.34
N GLU A 29 3.72 5.60 -1.27
CA GLU A 29 5.08 5.05 -1.15
C GLU A 29 5.36 3.91 -2.14
N GLY A 30 4.30 3.29 -2.70
CA GLY A 30 4.44 2.19 -3.66
C GLY A 30 5.36 2.52 -4.83
N MET A 31 5.33 3.76 -5.33
CA MET A 31 6.22 4.21 -6.43
C MET A 31 7.72 4.14 -6.08
N TYR A 32 8.05 4.20 -4.79
CA TYR A 32 9.43 4.16 -4.27
C TYR A 32 9.82 2.78 -3.74
N ARG A 33 8.89 1.82 -3.69
CA ARG A 33 9.17 0.42 -3.33
C ARG A 33 9.70 -0.32 -4.54
N THR A 34 10.38 -1.43 -4.27
CA THR A 34 10.94 -2.27 -5.33
C THR A 34 9.83 -2.99 -6.08
N PHE A 35 10.09 -3.34 -7.35
CA PHE A 35 9.16 -4.10 -8.18
C PHE A 35 8.74 -5.42 -7.54
N GLU A 36 9.66 -6.11 -6.86
CA GLU A 36 9.32 -7.30 -6.07
C GLU A 36 8.26 -7.00 -5.00
N LYS A 37 8.44 -5.94 -4.21
CA LYS A 37 7.48 -5.58 -3.15
C LYS A 37 6.12 -5.24 -3.75
N ASN A 38 6.09 -4.38 -4.76
CA ASN A 38 4.85 -4.00 -5.43
C ASN A 38 4.14 -5.20 -6.09
N TYR A 39 4.90 -6.17 -6.62
CA TYR A 39 4.32 -7.40 -7.16
C TYR A 39 3.67 -8.27 -6.08
N LYS A 40 4.31 -8.40 -4.91
CA LYS A 40 3.74 -9.12 -3.76
C LYS A 40 2.50 -8.38 -3.21
N ASP A 41 2.55 -7.05 -3.13
CA ASP A 41 1.40 -6.19 -2.75
C ASP A 41 0.24 -6.36 -3.74
N MET A 42 0.52 -6.40 -5.06
CA MET A 42 -0.47 -6.66 -6.11
C MET A 42 -1.15 -8.03 -5.93
N ALA A 43 -0.37 -9.08 -5.64
CA ALA A 43 -0.90 -10.41 -5.41
C ALA A 43 -1.80 -10.45 -4.16
N LEU A 44 -1.41 -9.78 -3.07
CA LEU A 44 -2.23 -9.64 -1.86
C LEU A 44 -3.55 -8.92 -2.15
N ALA A 45 -3.51 -7.79 -2.84
CA ALA A 45 -4.72 -7.04 -3.22
C ALA A 45 -5.63 -7.88 -4.15
N THR A 46 -5.04 -8.69 -5.03
CA THR A 46 -5.79 -9.65 -5.88
C THR A 46 -6.47 -10.73 -5.04
N CYS A 47 -5.79 -11.24 -4.01
CA CYS A 47 -6.37 -12.20 -3.08
C CYS A 47 -7.57 -11.61 -2.34
N ILE A 48 -7.44 -10.40 -1.79
CA ILE A 48 -8.52 -9.69 -1.09
C ILE A 48 -9.71 -9.46 -2.03
N THR A 49 -9.46 -8.96 -3.24
CA THR A 49 -10.51 -8.78 -4.25
C THR A 49 -11.26 -10.08 -4.54
N THR A 50 -10.56 -11.21 -4.60
CA THR A 50 -11.15 -12.53 -4.88
C THR A 50 -11.92 -13.09 -3.67
N ALA A 51 -11.36 -12.95 -2.47
CA ALA A 51 -11.97 -13.37 -1.21
C ALA A 51 -13.33 -12.69 -0.97
N TYR A 52 -13.39 -11.40 -1.26
CA TYR A 52 -14.56 -10.55 -1.02
C TYR A 52 -15.30 -10.19 -2.31
N LYS A 53 -15.27 -11.06 -3.33
CA LYS A 53 -15.81 -10.79 -4.69
C LYS A 53 -17.27 -10.34 -4.78
N TYR A 54 -18.06 -10.52 -3.72
CA TYR A 54 -19.47 -10.09 -3.66
C TYR A 54 -19.66 -8.79 -2.88
N ASP A 55 -18.61 -8.26 -2.24
CA ASP A 55 -18.60 -6.93 -1.64
C ASP A 55 -18.05 -5.93 -2.66
N VAL A 56 -18.95 -5.11 -3.21
CA VAL A 56 -18.60 -4.13 -4.26
C VAL A 56 -17.62 -3.08 -3.76
N ASN A 57 -17.70 -2.66 -2.50
CA ASN A 57 -16.82 -1.62 -1.97
C ASN A 57 -15.39 -2.16 -1.81
N VAL A 58 -15.26 -3.40 -1.32
CA VAL A 58 -13.96 -4.08 -1.26
C VAL A 58 -13.41 -4.31 -2.66
N GLY A 59 -14.26 -4.71 -3.61
CA GLY A 59 -13.86 -4.90 -5.01
C GLY A 59 -13.34 -3.61 -5.66
N ILE A 60 -13.99 -2.47 -5.42
CA ILE A 60 -13.56 -1.16 -5.92
C ILE A 60 -12.22 -0.77 -5.30
N ASP A 61 -12.09 -0.82 -3.97
CA ASP A 61 -10.90 -0.38 -3.28
C ASP A 61 -9.69 -1.28 -3.59
N ALA A 62 -9.78 -2.57 -3.29
CA ALA A 62 -8.68 -3.51 -3.51
C ALA A 62 -8.37 -3.68 -5.02
N GLY A 63 -9.39 -3.67 -5.89
CA GLY A 63 -9.20 -3.74 -7.34
C GLY A 63 -8.51 -2.50 -7.92
N SER A 64 -8.81 -1.30 -7.41
CA SER A 64 -8.08 -0.08 -7.78
C SER A 64 -6.62 -0.14 -7.32
N SER A 65 -6.36 -0.72 -6.13
CA SER A 65 -5.01 -0.95 -5.61
C SER A 65 -4.21 -1.92 -6.49
N VAL A 66 -4.82 -3.00 -7.00
CA VAL A 66 -4.19 -3.90 -7.99
C VAL A 66 -3.74 -3.12 -9.23
N SER A 67 -4.59 -2.23 -9.73
CA SER A 67 -4.29 -1.43 -10.93
C SER A 67 -3.08 -0.50 -10.69
N ALA A 68 -3.04 0.19 -9.54
CA ALA A 68 -1.90 1.03 -9.18
C ALA A 68 -0.60 0.22 -9.06
N MET A 69 -0.63 -0.95 -8.43
CA MET A 69 0.57 -1.79 -8.31
C MET A 69 1.06 -2.29 -9.67
N ARG A 70 0.15 -2.62 -10.60
CA ARG A 70 0.51 -3.00 -11.97
C ARG A 70 1.28 -1.88 -12.68
N ASP A 71 0.89 -0.63 -12.45
CA ASP A 71 1.56 0.52 -13.07
C ASP A 71 2.95 0.78 -12.47
N TRP A 72 3.20 0.31 -11.24
CA TRP A 72 4.45 0.55 -10.49
C TRP A 72 5.34 -0.69 -10.36
N THR A 73 5.09 -1.76 -11.10
CA THR A 73 5.94 -2.96 -11.14
C THR A 73 6.09 -3.53 -12.55
N TYR A 74 7.26 -4.10 -12.86
CA TYR A 74 7.52 -4.75 -14.14
C TYR A 74 7.62 -6.27 -13.98
N TYR A 75 6.73 -6.97 -14.66
CA TYR A 75 6.62 -8.42 -14.60
C TYR A 75 6.05 -8.99 -15.90
N ASP A 76 6.20 -10.31 -16.07
CA ASP A 76 5.62 -11.06 -17.19
C ASP A 76 4.09 -11.07 -17.11
N MET A 77 3.45 -10.18 -17.87
CA MET A 77 1.99 -10.04 -17.93
C MET A 77 1.29 -11.19 -18.67
N GLU A 78 2.02 -12.04 -19.41
CA GLU A 78 1.43 -13.21 -20.05
C GLU A 78 1.28 -14.36 -19.05
N LYS A 79 2.30 -14.58 -18.20
CA LYS A 79 2.33 -15.70 -17.25
C LYS A 79 1.74 -15.36 -15.89
N SER A 80 1.95 -14.14 -15.39
CA SER A 80 1.62 -13.78 -14.01
C SER A 80 0.12 -13.84 -13.69
N PRO A 81 -0.81 -13.30 -14.50
CA PRO A 81 -2.23 -13.23 -14.11
C PRO A 81 -2.84 -14.60 -13.77
N LEU A 82 -2.57 -15.60 -14.60
CA LEU A 82 -3.04 -16.97 -14.36
C LEU A 82 -2.34 -17.61 -13.15
N ALA A 83 -1.04 -17.37 -12.97
CA ALA A 83 -0.28 -17.91 -11.84
C ALA A 83 -0.72 -17.33 -10.49
N VAL A 84 -0.97 -16.01 -10.43
CA VAL A 84 -1.51 -15.33 -9.25
C VAL A 84 -2.91 -15.84 -8.94
N LYS A 85 -3.79 -15.93 -9.95
CA LYS A 85 -5.15 -16.48 -9.76
C LYS A 85 -5.12 -17.89 -9.17
N ALA A 86 -4.30 -18.79 -9.73
CA ALA A 86 -4.18 -20.16 -9.23
C ALA A 86 -3.64 -20.20 -7.78
N LEU A 87 -2.67 -19.34 -7.45
CA LEU A 87 -2.13 -19.25 -6.09
C LEU A 87 -3.17 -18.73 -5.08
N VAL A 88 -3.93 -17.70 -5.46
CA VAL A 88 -5.05 -17.16 -4.67
C VAL A 88 -6.09 -18.23 -4.40
N GLU A 89 -6.57 -18.92 -5.44
CA GLU A 89 -7.55 -19.99 -5.32
C GLU A 89 -7.05 -21.11 -4.40
N LYS A 90 -5.78 -21.53 -4.53
CA LYS A 90 -5.13 -22.53 -3.65
C LYS A 90 -5.19 -22.13 -2.17
N TYR A 91 -5.03 -20.85 -1.84
CA TYR A 91 -5.05 -20.39 -0.45
C TYR A 91 -6.46 -20.19 0.07
N LEU A 92 -7.38 -19.65 -0.74
CA LEU A 92 -8.75 -19.36 -0.29
C LEU A 92 -9.56 -20.64 0.01
N VAL A 93 -9.28 -21.75 -0.66
CA VAL A 93 -9.94 -23.05 -0.40
C VAL A 93 -9.46 -23.77 0.85
N ARG A 94 -8.42 -23.28 1.54
CA ARG A 94 -7.93 -23.92 2.77
C ARG A 94 -8.97 -23.84 3.88
N ASP A 95 -9.10 -24.92 4.65
CA ASP A 95 -9.96 -24.97 5.82
C ASP A 95 -9.27 -24.34 7.02
N TYR A 96 -9.78 -23.19 7.45
CA TYR A 96 -9.30 -22.41 8.61
C TYR A 96 -10.36 -22.43 9.72
N THR A 97 -11.25 -23.43 9.73
CA THR A 97 -12.28 -23.57 10.75
C THR A 97 -11.64 -23.61 12.14
N ASN A 98 -12.10 -22.72 13.00
CA ASN A 98 -11.72 -22.68 14.40
C ASN A 98 -12.98 -22.84 15.25
N PRO A 99 -13.22 -24.04 15.83
CA PRO A 99 -14.42 -24.30 16.63
C PRO A 99 -14.61 -23.34 17.81
N LEU A 100 -13.50 -22.88 18.41
CA LEU A 100 -13.54 -21.92 19.50
C LEU A 100 -14.00 -20.54 18.99
N ALA A 101 -13.52 -20.11 17.83
CA ALA A 101 -13.95 -18.84 17.24
C ALA A 101 -15.41 -18.89 16.77
N GLU A 102 -15.85 -19.99 16.16
CA GLU A 102 -17.24 -20.21 15.74
C GLU A 102 -18.24 -20.19 16.92
N SER A 103 -17.83 -20.70 18.08
CA SER A 103 -18.65 -20.62 19.29
C SER A 103 -18.87 -19.19 19.80
N GLN A 104 -18.01 -18.25 19.40
CA GLN A 104 -18.09 -16.83 19.78
C GLN A 104 -18.75 -15.99 18.68
N ILE A 105 -18.44 -16.28 17.41
CA ILE A 105 -18.93 -15.56 16.24
C ILE A 105 -19.33 -16.59 15.19
N LYS A 106 -20.65 -16.76 15.01
CA LYS A 106 -21.19 -17.72 14.04
C LYS A 106 -20.89 -17.30 12.61
N GLY A 107 -20.34 -18.21 11.81
CA GLY A 107 -20.02 -17.98 10.41
C GLY A 107 -18.79 -17.09 10.21
N ILE A 108 -17.85 -17.12 11.17
CA ILE A 108 -16.59 -16.38 11.05
C ILE A 108 -15.77 -16.92 9.88
N LYS A 109 -15.19 -16.02 9.11
CA LYS A 109 -14.30 -16.35 8.00
C LYS A 109 -12.92 -15.79 8.25
N PHE A 110 -11.92 -16.51 7.78
CA PHE A 110 -10.51 -16.14 7.88
C PHE A 110 -9.91 -15.86 6.51
N ASP A 111 -10.69 -15.34 5.57
CA ASP A 111 -10.22 -15.16 4.19
C ASP A 111 -9.10 -14.13 4.07
N LEU A 112 -9.15 -13.03 4.82
CA LEU A 112 -8.03 -12.08 4.93
C LEU A 112 -6.77 -12.76 5.49
N LEU A 113 -6.90 -13.62 6.51
CA LEU A 113 -5.78 -14.37 7.08
C LEU A 113 -5.16 -15.32 6.04
N LYS A 114 -5.98 -16.00 5.24
CA LYS A 114 -5.49 -16.83 4.12
C LYS A 114 -4.73 -15.99 3.09
N CYS A 115 -5.17 -14.75 2.82
CA CYS A 115 -4.46 -13.83 1.95
C CYS A 115 -3.11 -13.36 2.53
N LEU A 116 -3.04 -13.14 3.85
CA LEU A 116 -1.78 -12.85 4.54
C LEU A 116 -0.81 -14.05 4.47
N ASP A 117 -1.32 -15.26 4.67
CA ASP A 117 -0.51 -16.48 4.54
C ASP A 117 -0.02 -16.70 3.10
N MET A 118 -0.84 -16.33 2.11
CA MET A 118 -0.43 -16.33 0.70
C MET A 118 0.68 -15.29 0.45
N TYR A 119 0.53 -14.09 0.99
CA TYR A 119 1.52 -13.01 0.87
C TYR A 119 2.89 -13.41 1.45
N HIS A 120 2.90 -14.15 2.55
CA HIS A 120 4.13 -14.65 3.19
C HIS A 120 4.61 -16.02 2.68
N SER A 121 3.98 -16.56 1.63
CA SER A 121 4.26 -17.91 1.16
C SER A 121 5.58 -18.03 0.38
N LYS A 122 6.20 -19.22 0.46
CA LYS A 122 7.34 -19.58 -0.39
C LYS A 122 6.93 -19.66 -1.86
N GLU A 123 5.68 -20.02 -2.13
CA GLU A 123 5.12 -20.07 -3.48
C GLU A 123 5.01 -18.68 -4.13
N LEU A 124 4.54 -17.67 -3.40
CA LEU A 124 4.53 -16.30 -3.91
C LEU A 124 5.96 -15.77 -4.10
N ASP A 125 6.87 -16.08 -3.19
CA ASP A 125 8.28 -15.72 -3.32
C ASP A 125 8.91 -16.34 -4.58
N ALA A 126 8.70 -17.64 -4.80
CA ALA A 126 9.18 -18.35 -5.98
C ALA A 126 8.55 -17.80 -7.27
N LEU A 127 7.25 -17.50 -7.26
CA LEU A 127 6.57 -16.87 -8.40
C LEU A 127 7.17 -15.50 -8.70
N THR A 128 7.36 -14.67 -7.68
CA THR A 128 7.93 -13.31 -7.79
C THR A 128 9.29 -13.35 -8.48
N LYS A 129 10.19 -14.23 -8.01
CA LYS A 129 11.53 -14.43 -8.60
C LYS A 129 11.48 -14.89 -10.06
N LYS A 130 10.43 -15.60 -10.46
CA LYS A 130 10.27 -16.13 -11.82
C LYS A 130 9.76 -15.10 -12.81
N VAL A 131 8.90 -14.18 -12.38
CA VAL A 131 8.13 -13.31 -13.30
C VAL A 131 8.45 -11.82 -13.19
N VAL A 132 9.03 -11.36 -12.09
CA VAL A 132 9.39 -9.94 -11.93
C VAL A 132 10.74 -9.68 -12.59
N THR A 133 10.78 -8.66 -13.46
CA THR A 133 12.02 -8.19 -14.09
C THR A 133 12.66 -7.13 -13.19
N ASP A 134 13.98 -7.17 -13.03
CA ASP A 134 14.74 -6.23 -12.18
C ASP A 134 14.11 -6.00 -10.79
N PRO A 135 13.99 -7.06 -9.95
CA PRO A 135 13.16 -7.04 -8.74
C PRO A 135 13.52 -5.99 -7.70
N ASN A 136 14.77 -5.50 -7.72
CA ASN A 136 15.28 -4.47 -6.81
C ASN A 136 15.10 -3.03 -7.32
N HIS A 137 14.62 -2.87 -8.56
CA HIS A 137 14.38 -1.57 -9.17
C HIS A 137 13.03 -0.99 -8.73
N THR A 138 12.84 0.32 -8.87
CA THR A 138 11.64 1.04 -8.45
C THR A 138 11.03 1.80 -9.62
N TYR A 139 9.73 2.10 -9.55
CA TYR A 139 9.05 2.88 -10.60
C TYR A 139 9.67 4.28 -10.74
N MET A 140 9.96 4.95 -9.63
CA MET A 140 10.54 6.30 -9.63
C MET A 140 11.91 6.39 -10.29
N GLN A 141 12.68 5.30 -10.34
CA GLN A 141 13.96 5.28 -11.08
C GLN A 141 13.77 5.29 -12.60
N ASN A 142 12.59 4.92 -13.12
CA ASN A 142 12.28 4.94 -14.55
C ASN A 142 11.70 6.27 -15.02
N ILE A 143 11.20 7.10 -14.10
CA ILE A 143 10.73 8.44 -14.44
C ILE A 143 11.96 9.32 -14.63
N LYS A 144 12.20 9.76 -15.87
CA LYS A 144 13.19 10.83 -16.14
C LYS A 144 12.79 12.06 -15.32
N LYS A 145 13.69 12.53 -14.45
CA LYS A 145 13.53 13.85 -13.85
C LYS A 145 13.58 14.87 -14.99
N PRO A 146 12.66 15.86 -15.03
CA PRO A 146 12.67 16.90 -16.05
C PRO A 146 13.98 17.69 -16.05
#